data_AF-A0AAR5QK65-F1
#
_entry.id   AF-A0AAR5QK65-F1
#
_cell.length_a   1.000
_cell.length_b   1.000
_cell.length_c   1.000
_cell.angle_alpha   90.00
_cell.angle_beta   90.00
_cell.angle_gamma   90.00
#
_symmetry.space_group_name_H-M   'P 1'
#
loop_
_entity.id
_entity.type
_entity.pdbx_description
1 polymer ?
#
loop_
_entity_poly.entity_id
_entity_poly.type
_entity_poly.pdbx_seq_one_letter_code
_entity_poly.pdbx_strand_id
1 'polypeptide(L)'
;MLINLETTGHHTVRFNPNLYNDGKVCLSVLNTWHGRPEEKWNAQTSSFLQVLVSIQSLILVPEPYFNEPGYERARGTPAGSVNSKDYNLNICQATVRWAMLDQILNPCPCFEDVINAHFYMKKHEVLAQVEKWIEELELEVKKEKKSGPRIIKKNRSAALDSFRKLYKQLREQLAKLKPPGDDYVEMFLTEGIELDSPTTPTNSMEVCQEEIISDFDPAGDMEKMVDDMCK
;
A
#
# COMPACT_ATOMS: atom_id res chain seq x y z
N MET A 1 -9.75 -10.99 18.26
CA MET A 1 -8.49 -10.59 17.61
C MET A 1 -8.32 -9.09 17.76
N LEU A 2 -7.15 -8.63 18.18
CA LEU A 2 -6.84 -7.21 18.34
C LEU A 2 -5.81 -6.82 17.27
N ILE A 3 -6.07 -5.75 16.53
CA ILE A 3 -5.18 -5.20 15.50
C ILE A 3 -4.93 -3.74 15.83
N ASN A 4 -3.65 -3.35 15.81
CA ASN A 4 -3.21 -1.99 16.05
C ASN A 4 -2.31 -1.53 14.89
N LEU A 5 -2.50 -0.29 14.45
CA LEU A 5 -1.59 0.38 13.53
C LEU A 5 -0.47 1.04 14.34
N GLU A 6 0.76 0.59 14.13
CA GLU A 6 1.94 1.16 14.80
C GLU A 6 2.39 2.48 14.15
N THR A 7 2.28 2.60 12.83
CA THR A 7 2.68 3.79 12.08
C THR A 7 1.68 4.94 12.27
N THR A 8 1.73 5.62 13.42
CA THR A 8 0.85 6.74 13.80
C THR A 8 1.60 8.07 13.95
N GLY A 9 2.90 8.07 13.68
CA GLY A 9 3.78 9.21 13.94
C GLY A 9 3.77 9.61 15.41
N HIS A 10 3.94 8.64 16.31
CA HIS A 10 3.84 8.82 17.77
C HIS A 10 2.49 9.42 18.20
N HIS A 11 1.39 8.85 17.70
CA HIS A 11 0.03 9.30 17.99
C HIS A 11 -0.33 10.72 17.54
N THR A 12 0.45 11.30 16.64
CA THR A 12 0.20 12.65 16.10
C THR A 12 -0.64 12.62 14.82
N VAL A 13 -0.79 11.47 14.18
CA VAL A 13 -1.49 11.33 12.90
C VAL A 13 -2.68 10.38 13.02
N ARG A 14 -3.85 10.84 12.58
CA ARG A 14 -5.01 10.00 12.25
C ARG A 14 -5.04 9.79 10.74
N PHE A 15 -4.60 8.62 10.28
CA PHE A 15 -4.40 8.35 8.84
C PHE A 15 -5.69 8.15 8.04
N ASN A 16 -6.75 7.73 8.70
CA ASN A 16 -8.05 7.46 8.09
C ASN A 16 -9.14 7.60 9.17
N PRO A 17 -10.41 7.88 8.84
CA PRO A 17 -11.47 7.84 9.84
C PRO A 17 -11.53 6.54 10.66
N ASN A 18 -11.12 5.43 10.06
CA ASN A 18 -11.02 4.10 10.66
C ASN A 18 -9.62 3.74 11.21
N LEU A 19 -8.62 4.63 11.11
CA LEU A 19 -7.27 4.46 11.67
C LEU A 19 -6.98 5.59 12.65
N TYR A 20 -7.22 5.32 13.93
CA TYR A 20 -7.13 6.32 14.99
C TYR A 20 -5.66 6.64 15.30
N ASN A 21 -5.43 7.80 15.90
CA ASN A 21 -4.09 8.23 16.28
C ASN A 21 -3.47 7.34 17.37
N ASP A 22 -4.28 6.74 18.25
CA ASP A 22 -3.83 5.74 19.21
C ASP A 22 -3.49 4.37 18.59
N GLY A 23 -3.70 4.21 17.28
CA GLY A 23 -3.45 2.97 16.53
C GLY A 23 -4.70 2.10 16.35
N LYS A 24 -5.83 2.43 16.98
CA LYS A 24 -7.04 1.60 16.87
C LYS A 24 -7.52 1.51 15.40
N VAL A 25 -7.73 0.27 14.97
CA VAL A 25 -8.29 -0.07 13.64
C VAL A 25 -9.78 -0.39 13.75
N CYS A 26 -10.60 0.34 13.00
CA CYS A 26 -12.05 0.20 12.99
C CYS A 26 -12.54 -0.61 11.79
N LEU A 27 -12.96 -1.85 12.03
CA LEU A 27 -13.62 -2.70 11.04
C LEU A 27 -14.77 -3.48 11.70
N SER A 28 -15.82 -3.76 10.93
CA SER A 28 -16.95 -4.57 11.38
C SER A 28 -16.50 -5.99 11.75
N VAL A 29 -15.64 -6.59 10.93
CA VAL A 29 -15.04 -7.92 11.16
C VAL A 29 -14.13 -7.97 12.38
N LEU A 30 -13.65 -6.83 12.87
CA LEU A 30 -12.89 -6.72 14.13
C LEU A 30 -13.77 -6.38 15.34
N ASN A 31 -15.08 -6.27 15.15
CA ASN A 31 -16.04 -5.79 16.14
C ASN A 31 -15.74 -4.37 16.68
N THR A 32 -14.93 -3.60 15.97
CA THR A 32 -14.55 -2.22 16.34
C THR A 32 -15.31 -1.16 15.53
N TRP A 33 -16.17 -1.59 14.61
CA TRP A 33 -17.05 -0.72 13.81
C TRP A 33 -18.45 -1.30 13.67
N HIS A 34 -19.42 -0.46 13.31
CA HIS A 34 -20.77 -0.91 13.00
C HIS A 34 -20.78 -1.74 11.70
N GLY A 35 -21.74 -2.64 11.58
CA GLY A 35 -21.87 -3.54 10.45
C GLY A 35 -22.98 -4.56 10.69
N ARG A 36 -23.46 -5.18 9.63
CA ARG A 36 -24.49 -6.22 9.69
C ARG A 36 -23.94 -7.48 10.38
N PRO A 37 -24.79 -8.37 10.92
CA PRO A 37 -24.34 -9.58 11.59
C PRO A 37 -23.37 -10.44 10.76
N GLU A 38 -23.59 -10.52 9.44
CA GLU A 38 -22.74 -11.25 8.49
C GLU A 38 -21.37 -10.60 8.23
N GLU A 39 -21.20 -9.32 8.58
CA GLU A 39 -19.93 -8.59 8.44
C GLU A 39 -19.07 -8.67 9.71
N LYS A 40 -19.61 -9.22 10.81
CA LYS A 40 -18.90 -9.37 12.08
C LYS A 40 -18.00 -10.60 12.05
N TRP A 41 -17.05 -10.66 13.01
CA TRP A 41 -16.19 -11.83 13.17
C TRP A 41 -17.01 -13.11 13.33
N ASN A 42 -16.75 -14.10 12.49
CA ASN A 42 -17.30 -15.44 12.58
C ASN A 42 -16.17 -16.44 12.79
N ALA A 43 -16.21 -17.22 13.87
CA ALA A 43 -15.12 -18.13 14.23
C ALA A 43 -14.95 -19.31 13.24
N GLN A 44 -15.97 -19.62 12.45
CA GLN A 44 -15.99 -20.72 11.50
C GLN A 44 -15.55 -20.29 10.09
N THR A 45 -15.81 -19.03 9.71
CA THR A 45 -15.61 -18.57 8.32
C THR A 45 -14.64 -17.40 8.18
N SER A 46 -14.44 -16.58 9.22
CA SER A 46 -13.52 -15.45 9.13
C SER A 46 -12.06 -15.89 9.21
N SER A 47 -11.19 -15.13 8.54
CA SER A 47 -9.74 -15.37 8.55
C SER A 47 -8.96 -14.08 8.75
N PHE A 48 -7.70 -14.20 9.16
CA PHE A 48 -6.81 -13.03 9.24
C PHE A 48 -6.56 -12.41 7.85
N LEU A 49 -6.48 -13.24 6.80
CA LEU A 49 -6.39 -12.76 5.42
C LEU A 49 -7.57 -11.86 5.05
N GLN A 50 -8.80 -12.24 5.43
CA GLN A 50 -9.98 -11.40 5.21
C GLN A 50 -9.84 -10.02 5.88
N VAL A 51 -9.24 -9.96 7.07
CA VAL A 51 -8.98 -8.68 7.76
C VAL A 51 -7.97 -7.84 7.00
N LEU A 52 -6.86 -8.43 6.53
CA LEU A 52 -5.86 -7.71 5.72
C LEU A 52 -6.45 -7.16 4.42
N VAL A 53 -7.26 -7.96 3.73
CA VAL A 53 -7.98 -7.53 2.51
C VAL A 53 -8.99 -6.43 2.85
N SER A 54 -9.70 -6.53 3.98
CA SER A 54 -10.63 -5.48 4.43
C SER A 54 -9.94 -4.15 4.69
N ILE A 55 -8.72 -4.15 5.27
CA ILE A 55 -7.92 -2.93 5.45
C ILE A 55 -7.59 -2.31 4.08
N GLN A 56 -7.15 -3.12 3.11
CA GLN A 56 -6.83 -2.62 1.76
C GLN A 56 -8.07 -2.07 1.04
N SER A 57 -9.20 -2.78 1.10
CA SER A 57 -10.40 -2.45 0.31
C SER A 57 -11.27 -1.35 0.93
N LEU A 58 -11.32 -1.25 2.26
CA LEU A 58 -12.25 -0.35 2.96
C LEU A 58 -11.57 0.85 3.60
N ILE A 59 -10.30 0.72 3.98
CA ILE A 59 -9.57 1.77 4.72
C ILE A 59 -8.59 2.51 3.79
N LEU A 60 -7.73 1.79 3.07
CA LEU A 60 -6.69 2.39 2.22
C LEU A 60 -7.23 2.77 0.82
N VAL A 61 -8.25 3.63 0.80
CA VAL A 61 -9.00 4.04 -0.40
C VAL A 61 -8.57 5.42 -0.92
N PRO A 62 -8.89 5.79 -2.18
CA PRO A 62 -8.49 7.08 -2.76
C PRO A 62 -9.10 8.32 -2.12
N GLU A 63 -10.28 8.20 -1.50
CA GLU A 63 -10.99 9.32 -0.86
C GLU A 63 -11.42 8.98 0.59
N PRO A 64 -10.45 8.81 1.50
CA PRO A 64 -10.67 8.36 2.87
C PRO A 64 -11.53 9.32 3.71
N TYR A 65 -11.63 10.59 3.32
CA TYR A 65 -12.53 11.57 3.96
C TYR A 65 -13.97 11.04 4.10
N PHE A 66 -14.47 10.32 3.10
CA PHE A 66 -15.83 9.80 3.08
C PHE A 66 -16.04 8.54 3.91
N ASN A 67 -14.99 8.00 4.56
CA ASN A 67 -15.15 6.93 5.54
C ASN A 67 -15.69 7.45 6.89
N GLU A 68 -15.75 8.76 7.08
CA GLU A 68 -16.36 9.37 8.27
C GLU A 68 -17.90 9.24 8.18
N PRO A 69 -18.58 8.70 9.21
CA PRO A 69 -20.02 8.51 9.17
C PRO A 69 -20.79 9.80 8.86
N GLY A 70 -21.65 9.73 7.84
CA GLY A 70 -22.52 10.82 7.41
C GLY A 70 -21.89 11.72 6.35
N TYR A 71 -20.60 11.58 6.04
CA TYR A 71 -19.92 12.41 5.03
C TYR A 71 -20.18 11.92 3.61
N GLU A 72 -20.70 10.69 3.43
CA GLU A 72 -21.03 10.10 2.13
C GLU A 72 -22.03 10.97 1.36
N ARG A 73 -22.92 11.67 2.07
CA ARG A 73 -23.92 12.59 1.49
C ARG A 73 -23.28 13.81 0.80
N ALA A 74 -22.05 14.15 1.16
CA ALA A 74 -21.31 15.24 0.54
C ALA A 74 -20.55 14.79 -0.72
N ARG A 75 -20.48 13.49 -1.01
CA ARG A 75 -19.80 12.96 -2.20
C ARG A 75 -20.45 13.52 -3.47
N GLY A 76 -19.64 13.95 -4.43
CA GLY A 76 -20.10 14.59 -5.67
C GLY A 76 -20.50 16.07 -5.54
N THR A 77 -20.56 16.61 -4.33
CA THR A 77 -20.79 18.06 -4.13
C THR A 77 -19.47 18.84 -4.26
N PRO A 78 -19.52 20.13 -4.64
CA PRO A 78 -18.32 20.97 -4.64
C PRO A 78 -17.65 21.06 -3.25
N ALA A 79 -18.46 21.19 -2.19
CA ALA A 79 -17.96 21.27 -0.81
C ALA A 79 -17.27 19.97 -0.37
N GLY A 80 -17.91 18.81 -0.60
CA GLY A 80 -17.31 17.51 -0.28
C GLY A 80 -16.04 17.25 -1.08
N SER A 81 -15.97 17.68 -2.34
CA SER A 81 -14.77 17.56 -3.17
C SER A 81 -13.59 18.39 -2.63
N VAL A 82 -13.85 19.59 -2.12
CA VAL A 82 -12.82 20.43 -1.48
C VAL A 82 -12.33 19.77 -0.20
N ASN A 83 -13.24 19.32 0.67
CA ASN A 83 -12.87 18.68 1.93
C ASN A 83 -12.09 17.37 1.72
N SER A 84 -12.52 16.54 0.75
CA SER A 84 -11.83 15.30 0.40
C SER A 84 -10.39 15.57 -0.06
N LYS A 85 -10.18 16.58 -0.91
CA LYS A 85 -8.84 17.00 -1.35
C LYS A 85 -7.98 17.51 -0.19
N ASP A 86 -8.54 18.33 0.69
CA ASP A 86 -7.83 18.85 1.85
C ASP A 86 -7.40 17.75 2.81
N TYR A 87 -8.28 16.77 3.02
CA TYR A 87 -7.96 15.59 3.78
C TYR A 87 -6.81 14.81 3.14
N ASN A 88 -6.90 14.53 1.83
CA ASN A 88 -5.86 13.81 1.09
C ASN A 88 -4.50 14.51 1.16
N LEU A 89 -4.46 15.84 1.03
CA LEU A 89 -3.20 16.59 1.12
C LEU A 89 -2.49 16.36 2.47
N ASN A 90 -3.24 16.36 3.57
CA ASN A 90 -2.69 16.06 4.89
C ASN A 90 -2.18 14.61 4.98
N ILE A 91 -2.97 13.66 4.48
CA ILE A 91 -2.59 12.23 4.48
C ILE A 91 -1.36 11.98 3.62
N CYS A 92 -1.25 12.55 2.41
CA CYS A 92 -0.08 12.38 1.55
C CYS A 92 1.21 12.87 2.24
N GLN A 93 1.17 14.03 2.91
CA GLN A 93 2.32 14.54 3.66
C GLN A 93 2.69 13.62 4.82
N ALA A 94 1.70 13.14 5.58
CA ALA A 94 1.92 12.21 6.68
C ALA A 94 2.46 10.86 6.20
N THR A 95 1.99 10.35 5.05
CA THR A 95 2.47 9.12 4.42
C THR A 95 3.94 9.26 4.05
N VAL A 96 4.33 10.35 3.37
CA VAL A 96 5.74 10.59 3.03
C VAL A 96 6.61 10.68 4.27
N ARG A 97 6.14 11.35 5.32
CA ARG A 97 6.92 11.51 6.55
C ARG A 97 7.06 10.21 7.35
N TRP A 98 5.96 9.53 7.64
CA TRP A 98 5.92 8.44 8.63
C TRP A 98 5.84 7.05 8.02
N ALA A 99 5.18 6.90 6.87
CA ALA A 99 5.05 5.60 6.20
C ALA A 99 6.13 5.37 5.13
N MET A 100 6.93 6.39 4.79
CA MET A 100 8.06 6.26 3.88
C MET A 100 9.37 6.64 4.55
N LEU A 101 9.59 7.93 4.84
CA LEU A 101 10.88 8.41 5.34
C LEU A 101 11.26 7.78 6.69
N ASP A 102 10.34 7.75 7.64
CA ASP A 102 10.59 7.16 8.96
C ASP A 102 10.77 5.64 8.89
N GLN A 103 10.03 4.94 8.01
CA GLN A 103 10.23 3.49 7.79
C GLN A 103 11.62 3.18 7.22
N ILE A 104 12.14 4.04 6.33
CA ILE A 104 13.49 3.89 5.79
C ILE A 104 14.56 4.20 6.85
N LEU A 105 14.33 5.20 7.70
CA LEU A 105 15.31 5.63 8.71
C LEU A 105 15.33 4.74 9.95
N ASN A 106 14.16 4.27 10.36
CA ASN A 106 13.95 3.52 11.60
C ASN A 106 13.07 2.28 11.31
N PRO A 107 13.54 1.34 10.47
CA PRO A 107 12.76 0.16 10.12
C PRO A 107 12.49 -0.70 11.35
N CYS A 108 11.31 -1.32 11.40
CA CYS A 108 11.05 -2.38 12.36
C CYS A 108 11.90 -3.61 11.99
N PRO A 109 12.61 -4.25 12.94
CA PRO A 109 13.45 -5.41 12.64
C PRO A 109 12.71 -6.55 11.92
N CYS A 110 11.42 -6.73 12.22
CA CYS A 110 10.59 -7.76 11.58
C CYS A 110 10.32 -7.50 10.08
N PHE A 111 10.52 -6.27 9.60
CA PHE A 111 10.20 -5.86 8.23
C PHE A 111 11.36 -5.13 7.54
N GLU A 112 12.55 -5.10 8.12
CA GLU A 112 13.69 -4.33 7.60
C GLU A 112 14.03 -4.69 6.15
N ASP A 113 14.20 -5.97 5.85
CA ASP A 113 14.47 -6.45 4.49
C ASP A 113 13.36 -6.09 3.51
N VAL A 114 12.10 -6.21 3.94
CA VAL A 114 10.92 -5.91 3.12
C VAL A 114 10.86 -4.42 2.81
N ILE A 115 11.10 -3.57 3.81
CA ILE A 115 11.11 -2.11 3.66
C ILE A 115 12.23 -1.69 2.70
N ASN A 116 13.46 -2.17 2.92
CA ASN A 116 14.62 -1.86 2.09
C ASN A 116 14.39 -2.32 0.64
N ALA A 117 13.95 -3.55 0.44
CA ALA A 117 13.66 -4.09 -0.89
C ALA A 117 12.53 -3.33 -1.59
N HIS A 118 11.43 -3.07 -0.89
CA HIS A 118 10.30 -2.32 -1.42
C HIS A 118 10.74 -0.94 -1.94
N PHE A 119 11.38 -0.14 -1.09
CA PHE A 119 11.76 1.22 -1.45
C PHE A 119 12.90 1.26 -2.46
N TYR A 120 13.83 0.31 -2.46
CA TYR A 120 14.84 0.22 -3.51
C TYR A 120 14.22 -0.04 -4.88
N MET A 121 13.34 -1.05 -4.99
CA MET A 121 12.69 -1.41 -6.26
C MET A 121 11.74 -0.31 -6.76
N LYS A 122 11.06 0.37 -5.84
CA LYS A 122 10.00 1.34 -6.15
C LYS A 122 10.47 2.81 -6.13
N LYS A 123 11.75 3.10 -5.85
CA LYS A 123 12.25 4.48 -5.64
C LYS A 123 11.83 5.48 -6.72
N HIS A 124 11.88 5.08 -8.00
CA HIS A 124 11.52 5.97 -9.11
C HIS A 124 10.02 6.27 -9.14
N GLU A 125 9.18 5.26 -8.91
CA GLU A 125 7.72 5.39 -8.84
C GLU A 125 7.30 6.25 -7.63
N VAL A 126 7.92 6.01 -6.47
CA VAL A 126 7.69 6.79 -5.26
C VAL A 126 8.05 8.26 -5.47
N LEU A 127 9.22 8.55 -6.05
CA LEU A 127 9.64 9.94 -6.31
C LEU A 127 8.69 10.65 -7.28
N ALA A 128 8.32 9.99 -8.39
CA ALA A 128 7.37 10.55 -9.36
C ALA A 128 5.99 10.80 -8.74
N GLN A 129 5.51 9.90 -7.88
CA GLN A 129 4.23 10.05 -7.19
C GLN A 129 4.24 11.23 -6.20
N VAL A 130 5.33 11.41 -5.46
CA VAL A 130 5.44 12.54 -4.51
C VAL A 130 5.61 13.87 -5.25
N GLU A 131 6.36 13.91 -6.36
CA GLU A 131 6.44 15.09 -7.23
C GLU A 131 5.05 15.51 -7.73
N LYS A 132 4.25 14.54 -8.22
CA LYS A 132 2.87 14.80 -8.64
C LYS A 132 2.01 15.39 -7.51
N TRP A 133 2.09 14.85 -6.29
CA TRP A 133 1.34 15.42 -5.15
C TRP A 133 1.78 16.85 -4.80
N ILE A 134 3.08 17.16 -4.94
CA ILE A 134 3.59 18.52 -4.74
C ILE A 134 3.04 19.45 -5.83
N GLU A 135 3.07 19.05 -7.10
CA GLU A 135 2.53 19.82 -8.21
C GLU A 135 1.04 20.12 -8.04
N GLU A 136 0.24 19.13 -7.63
CA GLU A 136 -1.18 19.29 -7.32
C GLU A 136 -1.39 20.34 -6.22
N LEU A 137 -0.62 20.28 -5.13
CA LEU A 137 -0.68 21.26 -4.05
C LEU A 137 -0.25 22.66 -4.52
N GLU A 138 0.79 22.77 -5.36
CA GLU A 138 1.24 24.04 -5.93
C GLU A 138 0.15 24.73 -6.74
N LEU A 139 -0.60 23.95 -7.55
CA LEU A 139 -1.71 24.47 -8.33
C LEU A 139 -2.81 25.02 -7.42
N GLU A 140 -3.14 24.32 -6.33
CA GLU A 140 -4.13 24.80 -5.35
C GLU A 140 -3.66 26.08 -4.64
N VAL A 141 -2.40 26.16 -4.20
CA VAL A 141 -1.82 27.38 -3.61
C VAL A 141 -1.88 28.56 -4.60
N LYS A 142 -1.62 28.33 -5.89
CA LYS A 142 -1.72 29.37 -6.93
C LYS A 142 -3.16 29.86 -7.13
N LYS A 143 -4.15 28.97 -7.07
CA LYS A 143 -5.58 29.34 -7.15
C LYS A 143 -6.00 30.18 -5.94
N GLU A 144 -5.67 29.74 -4.72
CA GLU A 144 -6.05 30.44 -3.50
C GLU A 144 -5.42 31.84 -3.40
N LYS A 145 -4.21 32.06 -3.93
CA LYS A 145 -3.57 33.39 -3.97
C LYS A 145 -4.46 34.47 -4.61
N LYS A 146 -5.31 34.10 -5.57
CA LYS A 146 -6.20 35.01 -6.29
C LYS A 146 -7.48 35.38 -5.52
N SER A 147 -7.98 34.54 -4.62
CA SER A 147 -9.33 34.68 -4.05
C SER A 147 -9.46 34.40 -2.54
N GLY A 148 -8.44 33.89 -1.86
CA GLY A 148 -8.53 33.46 -0.45
C GLY A 148 -8.21 34.53 0.61
N PRO A 149 -8.61 34.31 1.88
CA PRO A 149 -8.14 35.08 3.04
C PRO A 149 -6.62 34.99 3.24
N ARG A 150 -5.98 36.06 3.75
CA ARG A 150 -4.50 36.14 3.91
C ARG A 150 -3.92 35.04 4.80
N ILE A 151 -4.64 34.62 5.84
CA ILE A 151 -4.18 33.58 6.78
C ILE A 151 -4.10 32.21 6.09
N ILE A 152 -5.15 31.83 5.34
CA ILE A 152 -5.22 30.55 4.63
C ILE A 152 -4.07 30.46 3.60
N LYS A 153 -3.83 31.54 2.85
CA LYS A 153 -2.69 31.63 1.91
C LYS A 153 -1.35 31.36 2.58
N LYS A 154 -1.12 31.94 3.77
CA LYS A 154 0.13 31.74 4.52
C LYS A 154 0.30 30.29 4.95
N ASN A 155 -0.77 29.66 5.46
CA ASN A 155 -0.74 28.28 5.93
C ASN A 155 -0.47 27.30 4.79
N ARG A 156 -1.11 27.45 3.63
CA ARG A 156 -0.87 26.59 2.47
C ARG A 156 0.54 26.72 1.91
N SER A 157 1.08 27.94 1.85
CA SER A 157 2.45 28.16 1.43
C SER A 157 3.43 27.45 2.36
N ALA A 158 3.23 27.57 3.68
CA ALA A 158 4.07 26.88 4.66
C ALA A 158 3.94 25.35 4.55
N ALA A 159 2.74 24.82 4.30
CA ALA A 159 2.52 23.39 4.08
C ALA A 159 3.26 22.89 2.83
N LEU A 160 3.21 23.64 1.73
CA LEU A 160 3.94 23.33 0.51
C LEU A 160 5.47 23.32 0.73
N ASP A 161 6.00 24.32 1.42
CA ASP A 161 7.43 24.40 1.71
C ASP A 161 7.89 23.25 2.62
N SER A 162 7.07 22.89 3.61
CA SER A 162 7.28 21.69 4.44
C SER A 162 7.29 20.42 3.60
N PHE A 163 6.34 20.27 2.67
CA PHE A 163 6.25 19.07 1.84
C PHE A 163 7.46 18.92 0.91
N ARG A 164 7.93 20.02 0.29
CA ARG A 164 9.16 20.02 -0.50
C ARG A 164 10.39 19.64 0.31
N LYS A 165 10.48 20.09 1.57
CA LYS A 165 11.57 19.71 2.48
C LYS A 165 11.54 18.20 2.76
N LEU A 166 10.36 17.63 3.02
CA LEU A 166 10.19 16.19 3.21
C LEU A 166 10.58 15.39 1.96
N TYR A 167 10.14 15.84 0.77
CA TYR A 167 10.52 15.20 -0.49
C TYR A 167 12.03 15.21 -0.71
N LYS A 168 12.72 16.32 -0.41
CA LYS A 168 14.18 16.38 -0.49
C LYS A 168 14.84 15.35 0.43
N GLN A 169 14.38 15.25 1.68
CA GLN A 169 14.88 14.26 2.63
C GLN A 169 14.64 12.83 2.16
N LEU A 170 13.42 12.53 1.68
CA LEU A 170 13.09 11.21 1.14
C LEU A 170 13.99 10.84 -0.03
N ARG A 171 14.18 11.76 -0.99
CA ARG A 171 15.06 11.56 -2.14
C ARG A 171 16.51 11.28 -1.73
N GLU A 172 17.02 12.01 -0.74
CA GLU A 172 18.36 11.78 -0.19
C GLU A 172 18.51 10.39 0.45
N GLN A 173 17.48 9.89 1.15
CA GLN A 173 17.54 8.55 1.75
C GLN A 173 17.37 7.44 0.72
N LEU A 174 16.43 7.58 -0.23
CA LEU A 174 16.24 6.63 -1.32
C LEU A 174 17.49 6.46 -2.19
N ALA A 175 18.29 7.53 -2.36
CA ALA A 175 19.54 7.48 -3.09
C ALA A 175 20.64 6.68 -2.39
N LYS A 176 20.54 6.50 -1.06
CA LYS A 176 21.50 5.75 -0.25
C LYS A 176 21.15 4.27 -0.11
N LEU A 177 19.96 3.85 -0.52
CA LEU A 177 19.53 2.45 -0.43
C LEU A 177 20.41 1.57 -1.33
N LYS A 178 20.86 0.44 -0.76
CA LYS A 178 21.58 -0.60 -1.47
C LYS A 178 20.61 -1.56 -2.18
N PRO A 179 21.05 -2.23 -3.26
CA PRO A 179 20.31 -3.34 -3.85
C PRO A 179 20.01 -4.45 -2.83
N PRO A 180 18.82 -5.05 -2.84
CA PRO A 180 18.50 -6.19 -1.99
C PRO A 180 19.38 -7.39 -2.37
N GLY A 181 20.03 -8.00 -1.39
CA GLY A 181 20.88 -9.18 -1.58
C GLY A 181 22.39 -8.93 -1.58
N ASP A 182 22.84 -7.67 -1.56
CA ASP A 182 24.29 -7.35 -1.42
C ASP A 182 24.86 -7.75 -0.05
N ASP A 183 24.00 -7.86 0.98
CA ASP A 183 24.43 -8.22 2.34
C ASP A 183 24.88 -9.69 2.46
N TYR A 184 24.35 -10.59 1.61
CA TYR A 184 24.86 -11.96 1.54
C TYR A 184 26.29 -11.97 1.01
N VAL A 185 26.59 -11.16 -0.02
CA VAL A 185 27.91 -11.14 -0.65
C VAL A 185 28.97 -10.56 0.30
N GLU A 186 28.66 -9.52 1.08
CA GLU A 186 29.59 -9.00 2.10
C GLU A 186 29.86 -10.01 3.22
N MET A 187 28.84 -10.76 3.68
CA MET A 187 29.02 -11.84 4.66
C MET A 187 29.89 -12.98 4.09
N PHE A 188 29.66 -13.39 2.84
CA PHE A 188 30.48 -14.40 2.15
C PHE A 188 31.94 -13.95 1.92
N LEU A 189 32.16 -12.67 1.60
CA LEU A 189 33.51 -12.12 1.37
C LEU A 189 34.29 -11.94 2.68
N THR A 190 33.61 -11.71 3.80
CA THR A 190 34.25 -11.55 5.12
C THR A 190 34.55 -12.87 5.82
N GLU A 191 33.76 -13.92 5.58
CA GLU A 191 33.96 -15.24 6.19
C GLU A 191 34.84 -16.19 5.37
N GLY A 192 35.29 -15.80 4.18
CA GLY A 192 36.28 -16.54 3.39
C GLY A 192 35.86 -17.96 3.02
N ILE A 193 34.55 -18.21 2.88
CA ILE A 193 34.03 -19.52 2.48
C ILE A 193 34.16 -19.65 0.96
N GLU A 194 35.06 -20.53 0.50
CA GLU A 194 35.15 -20.90 -0.90
C GLU A 194 33.81 -21.48 -1.39
N LEU A 195 33.24 -20.86 -2.41
CA LEU A 195 32.07 -21.38 -3.10
C LEU A 195 32.53 -22.58 -3.93
N ASP A 196 32.30 -23.79 -3.44
CA ASP A 196 32.40 -24.98 -4.29
C ASP A 196 31.44 -24.76 -5.47
N SER A 197 31.99 -24.81 -6.68
CA SER A 197 31.24 -24.57 -7.90
C SER A 197 30.00 -25.47 -7.90
N PRO A 198 28.78 -24.94 -8.12
CA PRO A 198 27.62 -25.79 -8.22
C PRO A 198 27.77 -26.66 -9.47
N THR A 199 28.06 -27.95 -9.27
CA THR A 199 27.76 -28.97 -10.27
C THR A 199 26.26 -29.05 -10.38
N THR A 200 25.70 -28.27 -11.32
CA THR A 200 24.33 -28.39 -11.77
C THR A 200 24.10 -29.85 -12.18
N PRO A 201 23.18 -30.59 -11.55
CA PRO A 201 22.60 -31.75 -12.21
C PRO A 201 21.71 -31.17 -13.31
N THR A 202 22.21 -31.18 -14.54
CA THR A 202 21.39 -30.89 -15.71
C THR A 202 20.28 -31.93 -15.72
N ASN A 203 19.06 -31.53 -15.40
CA ASN A 203 17.89 -32.35 -15.68
C ASN A 203 17.67 -32.27 -17.20
N SER A 204 18.47 -33.04 -17.94
CA SER A 204 18.25 -33.33 -19.35
C SER A 204 16.98 -34.16 -19.43
N MET A 205 15.82 -33.52 -19.50
CA MET A 205 14.63 -34.15 -20.06
C MET A 205 14.91 -34.38 -21.55
N GLU A 206 15.42 -35.57 -21.87
CA GLU A 206 15.30 -36.13 -23.20
C GLU A 206 13.80 -36.15 -23.55
N VAL A 207 13.45 -35.42 -24.62
CA VAL A 207 12.13 -35.53 -25.24
C VAL A 207 12.07 -36.90 -25.89
N CYS A 208 11.41 -37.87 -25.24
CA CYS A 208 10.95 -39.06 -25.92
C CYS A 208 9.77 -38.68 -26.81
N GLN A 209 9.98 -38.75 -28.12
CA GLN A 209 8.92 -38.78 -29.13
C GLN A 209 8.19 -40.14 -29.10
N GLU A 210 6.90 -40.10 -29.48
CA GLU A 210 5.93 -41.19 -29.71
C GLU A 210 5.21 -41.70 -28.43
N GLU A 211 3.88 -41.77 -28.34
CA GLU A 211 2.88 -42.19 -29.33
C GLU A 211 1.68 -41.23 -29.50
N ILE A 212 1.16 -41.22 -30.71
CA ILE A 212 -0.09 -40.56 -31.15
C ILE A 212 -1.27 -41.37 -30.60
N ILE A 213 -2.10 -40.79 -29.73
CA ILE A 213 -3.48 -41.23 -29.52
C ILE A 213 -4.38 -40.30 -30.32
N SER A 214 -4.69 -40.74 -31.54
CA SER A 214 -5.83 -40.23 -32.31
C SER A 214 -7.10 -40.74 -31.64
N ASP A 215 -7.88 -39.86 -31.01
CA ASP A 215 -9.36 -39.96 -30.87
C ASP A 215 -9.88 -38.90 -29.87
N PHE A 216 -9.58 -37.62 -30.11
CA PHE A 216 -10.24 -36.52 -29.40
C PHE A 216 -11.17 -35.80 -30.37
N ASP A 217 -12.48 -36.06 -30.26
CA ASP A 217 -13.54 -35.34 -30.97
C ASP A 217 -14.18 -34.32 -30.01
N PRO A 218 -13.86 -33.02 -30.14
CA PRO A 218 -14.27 -31.99 -29.19
C PRO A 218 -15.79 -31.75 -29.16
N ALA A 219 -16.53 -32.19 -30.17
CA ALA A 219 -17.97 -31.96 -30.26
C ALA A 219 -18.78 -32.98 -29.46
N GLY A 220 -18.40 -34.26 -29.50
CA GLY A 220 -19.12 -35.33 -28.80
C GLY A 220 -18.93 -35.32 -27.27
N ASP A 221 -17.75 -34.91 -26.80
CA ASP A 221 -17.42 -34.91 -25.37
C ASP A 221 -18.10 -33.75 -24.60
N MET A 222 -18.45 -32.66 -25.29
CA MET A 222 -19.13 -31.53 -24.66
C MET A 222 -20.62 -31.82 -24.40
N GLU A 223 -21.28 -32.58 -25.27
CA GLU A 223 -22.69 -32.94 -25.14
C GLU A 223 -22.90 -33.95 -23.97
N LYS A 224 -21.93 -34.85 -23.77
CA LYS A 224 -21.92 -35.81 -22.66
C LYS A 224 -21.73 -35.15 -21.29
N MET A 225 -20.95 -34.07 -21.21
CA MET A 225 -20.77 -33.28 -19.99
C MET A 225 -22.05 -32.51 -19.58
N VAL A 226 -22.86 -32.08 -20.55
CA VAL A 226 -24.11 -31.36 -20.27
C VAL A 226 -25.20 -32.31 -19.75
N ASP A 227 -25.25 -33.55 -20.27
CA ASP A 227 -26.22 -34.55 -19.83
C ASP A 227 -25.96 -35.09 -18.41
N ASP A 228 -24.68 -35.19 -18.00
CA ASP A 228 -24.31 -35.63 -16.65
C ASP A 228 -24.54 -34.55 -15.57
N MET A 229 -24.75 -33.28 -15.95
CA MET A 229 -25.12 -32.20 -15.03
C MET A 229 -26.63 -32.10 -14.76
N CYS A 230 -27.46 -32.81 -15.52
CA CYS A 230 -28.92 -32.73 -15.45
C CYS A 230 -29.59 -33.97 -14.80
N LYS A 231 -28.84 -34.84 -14.14
CA LYS A 231 -29.37 -35.98 -13.36
C LYS A 231 -29.17 -35.81 -11.86
#